data_AF-A0A1V9YUU0-F1
#
_entry.id   AF-A0A1V9YUU0-F1
#
_cell.length_a   1.000
_cell.length_b   1.000
_cell.length_c   1.000
_cell.angle_alpha   90.00
_cell.angle_beta   90.00
_cell.angle_gamma   90.00
#
_symmetry.space_group_name_H-M   'P 1'
#
loop_
_entity.id
_entity.type
_entity.pdbx_description
1 polymer ?
#
loop_
_entity_poly.entity_id
_entity_poly.type
_entity_poly.pdbx_seq_one_letter_code
_entity_poly.pdbx_strand_id
1 'polypeptide(L)'
;MVSILFTIGRGLESPDVITKLLDIEFTPRKPQYDMASELPLVLHDCAYDTMKMTFTPSVLNRVYWDIESQWEAASLRTAMLKNHLEAMKSLPVERSQAVEEVQKRLKHKSREEVEKMVPKAVVDKNSTMEMLLFNDIWPLLPPSGKGLKHIPLMQRNTAFSVQEKMASTLRKRKAKEANAEGNP
;
A
#
# COMPACT_ATOMS: atom_id res chain seq x y z
N MET A 1 -14.76 0.89 4.38
CA MET A 1 -14.49 0.27 5.70
C MET A 1 -13.24 -0.61 5.65
N VAL A 2 -13.13 -1.51 4.66
CA VAL A 2 -12.01 -2.45 4.50
C VAL A 2 -10.61 -1.80 4.48
N SER A 3 -10.46 -0.61 3.89
CA SER A 3 -9.18 0.12 3.83
C SER A 3 -8.57 0.41 5.23
N ILE A 4 -9.43 0.75 6.20
CA ILE A 4 -9.01 0.99 7.59
C ILE A 4 -8.57 -0.33 8.23
N LEU A 5 -9.33 -1.42 8.01
CA LEU A 5 -8.99 -2.74 8.52
C LEU A 5 -7.64 -3.25 7.98
N PHE A 6 -7.36 -3.04 6.68
CA PHE A 6 -6.06 -3.36 6.12
C PHE A 6 -4.92 -2.55 6.73
N THR A 7 -5.18 -1.29 7.07
CA THR A 7 -4.18 -0.44 7.71
C THR A 7 -3.86 -0.96 9.13
N ILE A 8 -4.88 -1.39 9.87
CA ILE A 8 -4.71 -2.04 11.19
C ILE A 8 -3.97 -3.39 11.04
N GLY A 9 -4.38 -4.23 10.10
CA GLY A 9 -3.75 -5.54 9.85
C GLY A 9 -2.29 -5.45 9.41
N ARG A 10 -1.88 -4.32 8.82
CA ARG A 10 -0.48 -4.00 8.51
C ARG A 10 0.32 -3.42 9.69
N GLY A 11 -0.31 -3.24 10.85
CA GLY A 11 0.30 -2.64 12.04
C GLY A 11 0.52 -1.12 11.94
N LEU A 12 -0.15 -0.45 11.00
CA LEU A 12 -0.01 0.99 10.78
C LEU A 12 -0.95 1.84 11.66
N GLU A 13 -1.98 1.22 12.24
CA GLU A 13 -2.97 1.84 13.13
C GLU A 13 -3.33 0.88 14.28
N SER A 14 -3.71 1.43 15.44
CA SER A 14 -4.30 0.64 16.52
C SER A 14 -5.76 0.27 16.20
N PRO A 15 -6.27 -0.91 16.62
CA PRO A 15 -7.69 -1.24 16.56
C PRO A 15 -8.61 -0.18 17.19
N ASP A 16 -8.13 0.54 18.21
CA ASP A 16 -8.89 1.61 18.91
C ASP A 16 -9.31 2.75 17.98
N VAL A 17 -8.66 2.89 16.81
CA VAL A 17 -9.02 3.89 15.81
C VAL A 17 -10.46 3.70 15.33
N ILE A 18 -10.97 2.47 15.29
CA ILE A 18 -12.35 2.21 14.83
C ILE A 18 -13.35 2.87 15.79
N THR A 19 -13.17 2.66 17.10
CA THR A 19 -14.03 3.26 18.12
C THR A 19 -13.99 4.79 18.06
N LYS A 20 -12.79 5.36 17.88
CA LYS A 20 -12.61 6.82 17.73
C LYS A 20 -13.30 7.37 16.48
N LEU A 21 -13.30 6.64 15.37
CA LEU A 21 -13.94 7.06 14.11
C LEU A 21 -15.48 6.92 14.15
N LEU A 22 -16.01 6.01 14.98
CA LEU A 22 -17.44 5.82 15.18
C LEU A 22 -18.04 6.76 16.22
N ASP A 23 -17.20 7.37 17.06
CA ASP A 23 -17.58 8.44 17.98
C ASP A 23 -17.75 9.76 17.22
N ILE A 24 -18.99 10.23 17.11
CA ILE A 24 -19.38 11.44 16.38
C ILE A 24 -18.96 12.71 17.14
N GLU A 25 -18.88 12.66 18.47
CA GLU A 25 -18.44 13.80 19.28
C GLU A 25 -16.93 14.00 19.11
N PHE A 26 -16.17 12.90 19.12
CA PHE A 26 -14.72 12.93 18.94
C PHE A 26 -14.30 13.12 17.48
N THR A 27 -14.97 12.45 16.54
CA THR A 27 -14.71 12.52 15.10
C THR A 27 -15.98 12.97 14.34
N PRO A 28 -16.32 14.27 14.38
CA PRO A 28 -17.53 14.78 13.72
C PRO A 28 -17.44 14.72 12.19
N ARG A 29 -16.25 14.51 11.63
CA ARG A 29 -16.01 14.45 10.19
C ARG A 29 -15.08 13.31 9.81
N LYS A 30 -15.42 12.64 8.71
CA LYS A 30 -14.62 11.56 8.14
C LYS A 30 -13.23 12.06 7.68
N PRO A 31 -12.12 11.49 8.19
CA PRO A 31 -10.79 11.77 7.68
C PRO A 31 -10.58 11.18 6.28
N GLN A 32 -9.63 11.72 5.52
CA GLN A 32 -9.31 11.25 4.18
C GLN A 32 -8.61 9.87 4.21
N TYR A 33 -9.15 8.89 3.48
CA TYR A 33 -8.49 7.62 3.23
C TYR A 33 -9.02 7.01 1.94
N ASP A 34 -8.14 6.32 1.22
CA ASP A 34 -8.48 5.72 -0.07
C ASP A 34 -9.49 4.59 0.09
N MET A 35 -10.25 4.37 -0.99
CA MET A 35 -11.04 3.15 -1.10
C MET A 35 -10.12 1.94 -1.04
N ALA A 36 -10.61 0.86 -0.43
CA ALA A 36 -9.88 -0.41 -0.47
C ALA A 36 -9.76 -0.86 -1.93
N SER A 37 -8.70 -1.61 -2.23
CA SER A 37 -8.58 -2.27 -3.54
C SER A 37 -9.85 -3.07 -3.83
N GLU A 38 -10.30 -3.03 -5.09
CA GLU A 38 -11.44 -3.82 -5.57
C GLU A 38 -11.12 -5.31 -5.73
N LEU A 39 -9.84 -5.65 -5.91
CA LEU A 39 -9.37 -7.03 -6.12
C LEU A 39 -9.88 -8.04 -5.08
N PRO A 40 -9.83 -7.78 -3.75
CA PRO A 40 -10.33 -8.73 -2.76
C PRO A 40 -11.85 -8.74 -2.58
N LEU A 41 -12.60 -7.79 -3.18
CA LEU A 41 -14.05 -7.71 -2.99
C LEU A 41 -14.76 -8.59 -4.03
N VAL A 42 -14.84 -9.88 -3.75
CA VAL A 42 -15.51 -10.86 -4.61
C VAL A 42 -16.83 -11.28 -4.00
N LEU A 43 -17.91 -11.22 -4.77
CA LEU A 43 -19.20 -11.82 -4.40
C LEU A 43 -19.04 -13.35 -4.45
N HIS A 44 -18.81 -13.95 -3.28
CA HIS A 44 -18.50 -15.36 -3.18
C HIS A 44 -19.74 -16.25 -3.29
N ASP A 45 -20.83 -15.86 -2.63
CA ASP A 45 -22.05 -16.67 -2.57
C ASP A 45 -23.29 -15.77 -2.44
N CYS A 46 -24.44 -16.28 -2.93
CA CYS A 46 -25.74 -15.65 -2.86
C CYS A 46 -26.79 -16.68 -2.46
N ALA A 47 -27.52 -16.41 -1.38
CA ALA A 47 -28.64 -17.22 -0.94
C ALA A 47 -29.97 -16.61 -1.40
N TYR A 48 -30.90 -17.47 -1.85
CA TYR A 48 -32.24 -17.09 -2.26
C TYR A 48 -33.26 -18.03 -1.60
N ASP A 49 -34.16 -17.48 -0.79
CA ASP A 49 -35.10 -18.29 0.00
C ASP A 49 -36.14 -19.03 -0.84
N THR A 50 -36.49 -18.49 -2.01
CA THR A 50 -37.58 -18.98 -2.85
C THR A 50 -37.11 -19.72 -4.10
N MET A 51 -35.81 -19.74 -4.38
CA MET A 51 -35.26 -20.33 -5.59
C MET A 51 -34.53 -21.64 -5.27
N LYS A 52 -34.95 -22.74 -5.91
CA LYS A 52 -34.21 -24.00 -5.86
C LYS A 52 -33.23 -24.06 -7.02
N MET A 53 -31.94 -24.01 -6.73
CA MET A 53 -30.91 -24.27 -7.75
C MET A 53 -30.85 -25.76 -8.06
N THR A 54 -30.81 -26.08 -9.35
CA THR A 54 -30.63 -27.45 -9.86
C THR A 54 -29.27 -27.56 -10.54
N PHE A 55 -28.60 -28.69 -10.38
CA PHE A 55 -27.26 -28.91 -10.92
C PHE A 55 -27.25 -30.11 -11.86
N THR A 56 -26.80 -29.89 -13.10
CA THR A 56 -26.64 -30.95 -14.09
C THR A 56 -25.19 -31.44 -14.10
N PRO A 57 -24.91 -32.75 -13.97
CA PRO A 57 -23.55 -33.27 -13.90
C PRO A 57 -22.64 -32.84 -15.06
N SER A 58 -23.13 -32.82 -16.29
CA SER A 58 -22.34 -32.41 -17.46
C SER A 58 -21.88 -30.94 -17.40
N VAL A 59 -22.76 -30.06 -16.92
CA VAL A 59 -22.44 -28.62 -16.76
C VAL A 59 -21.46 -28.44 -15.61
N LEU A 60 -21.69 -29.14 -14.49
CA LEU A 60 -20.80 -29.08 -13.34
C LEU A 60 -19.39 -29.57 -13.69
N ASN A 61 -19.28 -30.68 -14.42
CA ASN A 61 -17.99 -31.19 -14.89
C ASN A 61 -17.27 -30.16 -15.77
N ARG A 62 -17.97 -29.51 -16.71
CA ARG A 62 -17.36 -28.45 -17.54
C ARG A 62 -16.84 -27.29 -16.70
N VAL A 63 -17.67 -26.77 -15.78
CA VAL A 63 -17.30 -25.65 -14.91
C VAL A 63 -16.12 -26.03 -14.01
N TYR A 64 -16.09 -27.27 -13.51
CA TYR A 64 -14.98 -27.79 -12.73
C TYR A 64 -13.66 -27.71 -13.52
N TRP A 65 -13.62 -28.28 -14.73
CA TRP A 65 -12.42 -28.24 -15.58
C TRP A 65 -12.01 -26.81 -15.96
N ASP A 66 -12.97 -25.93 -16.22
CA ASP A 66 -12.70 -24.52 -16.53
C ASP A 66 -12.05 -23.78 -15.33
N ILE A 67 -12.50 -24.07 -14.10
CA ILE A 67 -11.92 -23.50 -12.87
C ILE A 67 -10.55 -24.11 -12.59
N GLU A 68 -10.42 -25.43 -12.72
CA GLU A 68 -9.17 -26.16 -12.50
C GLU A 68 -8.07 -25.65 -13.45
N SER A 69 -8.36 -25.49 -14.74
CA SER A 69 -7.41 -24.94 -15.71
C SER A 69 -6.95 -23.51 -15.35
N GLN A 70 -7.86 -22.65 -14.88
CA GLN A 70 -7.52 -21.31 -14.42
C GLN A 70 -6.63 -21.34 -13.17
N TRP A 71 -6.94 -22.23 -12.23
CA TRP A 71 -6.15 -22.42 -11.03
C TRP A 71 -4.74 -22.94 -11.34
N GLU A 72 -4.60 -23.91 -12.24
CA GLU A 72 -3.30 -24.43 -12.68
C GLU A 72 -2.44 -23.32 -13.30
N ALA A 73 -3.02 -22.55 -14.22
CA ALA A 73 -2.32 -21.44 -14.87
C ALA A 73 -1.89 -20.35 -13.88
N ALA A 74 -2.77 -20.01 -12.92
CA ALA A 74 -2.44 -19.05 -11.87
C ALA A 74 -1.35 -19.57 -10.92
N SER A 75 -1.40 -20.87 -10.59
CA SER A 75 -0.42 -21.53 -9.73
C SER A 75 0.97 -21.58 -10.39
N LEU A 76 1.03 -21.93 -11.68
CA LEU A 76 2.27 -21.90 -12.45
C LEU A 76 2.86 -20.48 -12.50
N ARG A 77 2.03 -19.48 -12.82
CA ARG A 77 2.47 -18.07 -12.86
C ARG A 77 3.01 -17.62 -11.49
N THR A 78 2.35 -18.01 -10.41
CA THR A 78 2.78 -17.69 -9.04
C THR A 78 4.13 -18.34 -8.72
N ALA A 79 4.32 -19.61 -9.09
CA ALA A 79 5.59 -20.31 -8.91
C ALA A 79 6.73 -19.66 -9.71
N MET A 80 6.48 -19.30 -10.98
CA MET A 80 7.46 -18.58 -11.82
C MET A 80 7.86 -17.24 -11.19
N LEU A 81 6.89 -16.43 -10.77
CA LEU A 81 7.16 -15.14 -10.12
C LEU A 81 7.93 -15.32 -8.82
N LYS A 82 7.59 -16.33 -8.01
CA LYS A 82 8.32 -16.65 -6.79
C LYS A 82 9.77 -17.02 -7.08
N ASN A 83 10.01 -17.82 -8.12
CA ASN A 83 11.37 -18.18 -8.55
C ASN A 83 12.15 -16.94 -9.03
N HIS A 84 11.52 -16.05 -9.79
CA HIS A 84 12.15 -14.79 -10.20
C HIS A 84 12.53 -13.91 -9.00
N LEU A 85 11.64 -13.79 -8.01
CA LEU A 85 11.91 -13.04 -6.78
C LEU A 85 13.09 -13.64 -6.01
N GLU A 86 13.15 -14.97 -5.90
CA GLU A 86 14.24 -15.66 -5.19
C GLU A 86 15.57 -15.55 -5.94
N ALA A 87 15.55 -15.65 -7.28
CA ALA A 87 16.73 -15.40 -8.10
C ALA A 87 17.24 -13.96 -7.91
N MET A 88 16.36 -12.96 -7.89
CA MET A 88 16.75 -11.57 -7.63
C MET A 88 17.37 -11.36 -6.26
N LYS A 89 16.85 -12.02 -5.21
CA LYS A 89 17.44 -11.99 -3.86
C LYS A 89 18.87 -12.53 -3.82
N SER A 90 19.19 -13.48 -4.67
CA SER A 90 20.54 -14.06 -4.78
C SER A 90 21.53 -13.24 -5.62
N LEU A 91 21.09 -12.13 -6.23
CA LEU A 91 21.98 -11.31 -7.05
C LEU A 91 23.04 -10.61 -6.20
N PRO A 92 24.31 -10.58 -6.66
CA PRO A 92 25.37 -9.87 -5.97
C PRO A 92 25.26 -8.36 -6.24
N VAL A 93 25.41 -7.57 -5.19
CA VAL A 93 25.36 -6.10 -5.19
C VAL A 93 26.61 -5.54 -4.56
N GLU A 94 27.15 -4.48 -5.14
CA GLU A 94 28.32 -3.78 -4.59
C GLU A 94 27.97 -3.08 -3.28
N ARG A 95 28.78 -3.30 -2.24
CA ARG A 95 28.52 -2.75 -0.91
C ARG A 95 28.58 -1.21 -0.87
N SER A 96 29.50 -0.60 -1.60
CA SER A 96 29.66 0.86 -1.65
C SER A 96 28.35 1.53 -2.09
N GLN A 97 27.76 1.04 -3.19
CA GLN A 97 26.50 1.50 -3.75
C GLN A 97 25.33 1.22 -2.80
N ALA A 98 25.31 0.04 -2.17
CA ALA A 98 24.29 -0.33 -1.19
C ALA A 98 24.26 0.63 0.01
N VAL A 99 25.42 1.00 0.56
CA VAL A 99 25.52 1.95 1.69
C VAL A 99 24.99 3.32 1.29
N GLU A 100 25.34 3.80 0.10
CA GLU A 100 24.84 5.09 -0.41
C GLU A 100 23.31 5.10 -0.55
N GLU A 101 22.71 4.04 -1.10
CA GLU A 101 21.26 3.94 -1.23
C GLU A 101 20.54 3.82 0.12
N VAL A 102 21.09 3.09 1.08
CA VAL A 102 20.52 3.03 2.44
C VAL A 102 20.61 4.38 3.15
N GLN A 103 21.71 5.12 2.98
CA GLN A 103 21.87 6.46 3.54
C GLN A 103 20.79 7.43 2.99
N LYS A 104 20.38 7.30 1.72
CA LYS A 104 19.26 8.10 1.16
C LYS A 104 17.95 7.87 1.92
N ARG A 105 17.72 6.65 2.43
CA ARG A 105 16.54 6.30 3.25
C ARG A 105 16.70 6.80 4.69
N LEU A 106 17.86 6.57 5.31
CA LEU A 106 18.12 6.84 6.73
C LEU A 106 18.84 8.18 6.95
N LYS A 107 18.28 9.27 6.41
CA LYS A 107 18.89 10.62 6.49
C LYS A 107 19.18 11.13 7.91
N HIS A 108 18.49 10.58 8.91
CA HIS A 108 18.63 10.97 10.31
C HIS A 108 19.77 10.26 11.05
N LYS A 109 20.39 9.23 10.43
CA LYS A 109 21.51 8.48 11.00
C LYS A 109 22.84 8.91 10.39
N SER A 110 23.90 8.81 11.17
CA SER A 110 25.25 9.06 10.69
C SER A 110 25.70 7.96 9.72
N ARG A 111 26.66 8.26 8.85
CA ARG A 111 27.18 7.30 7.87
C ARG A 111 27.78 6.05 8.55
N GLU A 112 28.47 6.23 9.67
CA GLU A 112 29.07 5.13 10.45
C GLU A 112 28.01 4.19 11.05
N GLU A 113 26.87 4.75 11.48
CA GLU A 113 25.74 3.94 11.98
C GLU A 113 25.11 3.11 10.86
N VAL A 114 25.00 3.68 9.66
CA VAL A 114 24.46 2.98 8.48
C VAL A 114 25.42 1.88 8.01
N GLU A 115 26.73 2.14 7.96
CA GLU A 115 27.75 1.15 7.59
C GLU A 115 27.77 -0.05 8.56
N LYS A 116 27.49 0.17 9.85
CA LYS A 116 27.34 -0.91 10.85
C LYS A 116 26.06 -1.74 10.62
N MET A 117 25.01 -1.16 10.06
CA MET A 117 23.75 -1.85 9.76
C MET A 117 23.83 -2.68 8.47
N VAL A 118 24.66 -2.28 7.52
CA VAL A 118 24.90 -3.04 6.29
C VAL A 118 25.81 -4.24 6.61
N PRO A 119 25.37 -5.48 6.32
CA PRO A 119 26.17 -6.67 6.58
C PRO A 119 27.56 -6.60 5.95
N LYS A 120 28.53 -7.31 6.55
CA LYS A 120 29.87 -7.41 6.00
C LYS A 120 29.86 -8.25 4.72
N ALA A 121 30.54 -7.78 3.68
CA ALA A 121 30.68 -8.50 2.42
C ALA A 121 31.24 -9.91 2.65
N VAL A 122 30.77 -10.87 1.86
CA VAL A 122 31.42 -12.17 1.78
C VAL A 122 32.73 -11.93 1.04
N VAL A 123 33.83 -11.90 1.79
CA VAL A 123 35.16 -11.57 1.26
C VAL A 123 35.61 -12.71 0.35
N ASP A 124 35.46 -12.51 -0.95
CA ASP A 124 36.17 -13.32 -1.92
C ASP A 124 37.61 -12.80 -1.99
N LYS A 125 38.58 -13.60 -1.52
CA LYS A 125 39.98 -13.16 -1.30
C LYS A 125 40.72 -12.69 -2.56
N ASN A 126 40.09 -12.83 -3.73
CA ASN A 126 40.65 -12.53 -5.05
C ASN A 126 39.99 -11.35 -5.79
N SER A 127 38.98 -10.69 -5.19
CA SER A 127 38.27 -9.56 -5.83
C SER A 127 38.44 -8.27 -5.02
N THR A 128 38.77 -7.18 -5.71
CA THR A 128 38.89 -5.84 -5.11
C THR A 128 37.54 -5.25 -4.69
N MET A 129 36.42 -5.81 -5.17
CA MET A 129 35.06 -5.32 -4.88
C MET A 129 34.37 -6.15 -3.80
N GLU A 130 33.94 -5.48 -2.74
CA GLU A 130 33.11 -6.04 -1.68
C GLU A 130 31.67 -6.27 -2.18
N MET A 131 31.31 -7.54 -2.39
CA MET A 131 29.98 -7.94 -2.84
C MET A 131 29.12 -8.47 -1.68
N LEU A 132 27.81 -8.19 -1.76
CA LEU A 132 26.77 -8.64 -0.83
C LEU A 132 25.62 -9.27 -1.61
N LEU A 133 24.83 -10.13 -0.98
CA LEU A 133 23.59 -10.61 -1.58
C LEU A 133 22.51 -9.53 -1.45
N PHE A 134 21.72 -9.35 -2.51
CA PHE A 134 20.60 -8.41 -2.49
C PHE A 134 19.61 -8.70 -1.34
N ASN A 135 19.41 -9.97 -0.99
CA ASN A 135 18.54 -10.39 0.11
C ASN A 135 18.90 -9.72 1.45
N ASP A 136 20.19 -9.53 1.70
CA ASP A 136 20.70 -9.05 2.98
C ASP A 136 20.50 -7.53 3.14
N ILE A 137 20.39 -6.82 2.01
CA ILE A 137 20.27 -5.36 1.98
C ILE A 137 18.84 -4.88 1.66
N TRP A 138 18.06 -5.65 0.89
CA TRP A 138 16.73 -5.27 0.40
C TRP A 138 15.80 -4.65 1.45
N PRO A 139 15.68 -5.19 2.69
CA PRO A 139 14.81 -4.61 3.72
C PRO A 139 15.22 -3.20 4.19
N LEU A 140 16.49 -2.84 4.01
CA LEU A 140 17.07 -1.56 4.44
C LEU A 140 17.00 -0.49 3.33
N LEU A 141 16.86 -0.89 2.06
CA LEU A 141 16.77 0.01 0.92
C LEU A 141 15.47 0.83 0.94
N PRO A 142 15.44 2.06 0.36
CA PRO A 142 14.22 2.85 0.24
C PRO A 142 13.13 2.07 -0.52
N PRO A 143 11.83 2.25 -0.17
CA PRO A 143 10.76 1.59 -0.91
C PRO A 143 10.75 2.12 -2.35
N SER A 144 10.66 1.23 -3.32
CA SER A 144 10.56 1.63 -4.73
C SER A 144 9.20 2.28 -5.00
N GLY A 145 9.20 3.52 -5.52
CA GLY A 145 8.00 4.31 -5.81
C GLY A 145 7.85 5.57 -4.95
N LYS A 146 6.87 6.43 -5.29
CA LYS A 146 6.53 7.62 -4.47
C LYS A 146 6.00 7.15 -3.12
N GLY A 147 6.88 7.10 -2.12
CA GLY A 147 6.58 6.70 -0.77
C GLY A 147 5.51 7.58 -0.14
N LEU A 148 4.27 7.12 -0.16
CA LEU A 148 3.24 7.62 0.75
C LEU A 148 3.63 7.13 2.14
N LYS A 149 4.42 7.93 2.85
CA LYS A 149 4.60 7.78 4.30
C LYS A 149 3.19 7.66 4.89
N HIS A 150 2.90 6.57 5.60
CA HIS A 150 1.60 6.41 6.26
C HIS A 150 1.42 7.56 7.25
N ILE A 151 0.39 8.37 7.04
CA ILE A 151 -0.04 9.41 7.99
C ILE A 151 -1.18 8.79 8.80
N PRO A 152 -1.12 8.82 10.15
CA PRO A 152 -2.19 8.30 10.99
C PRO A 152 -3.55 8.93 10.65
N LEU A 153 -4.63 8.14 10.66
CA LEU A 153 -5.97 8.57 10.23
C LEU A 153 -6.45 9.84 10.95
N MET A 154 -6.17 9.95 12.25
CA MET A 154 -6.57 11.11 13.07
C MET A 154 -5.80 12.40 12.74
N GLN A 155 -4.68 12.31 12.03
CA GLN A 155 -3.87 13.47 11.62
C GLN A 155 -4.17 13.92 10.19
N ARG A 156 -5.07 13.22 9.49
CA ARG A 156 -5.41 13.53 8.10
C ARG A 156 -6.45 14.64 8.03
N ASN A 157 -6.40 15.38 6.94
CA ASN A 157 -7.42 16.37 6.63
C ASN A 157 -8.81 15.69 6.57
N THR A 158 -9.83 16.40 7.02
CA THR A 158 -11.24 16.01 6.88
C THR A 158 -11.88 16.81 5.74
N ALA A 159 -12.96 16.28 5.16
CA ALA A 159 -13.74 17.06 4.19
C ALA A 159 -14.40 18.30 4.85
N PHE A 160 -14.59 19.36 4.08
CA PHE A 160 -15.34 20.54 4.53
C PHE A 160 -16.82 20.21 4.77
N SER A 161 -17.41 20.84 5.79
CA SER A 161 -18.86 20.80 6.01
C SER A 161 -19.61 21.57 4.90
N VAL A 162 -20.92 21.35 4.79
CA VAL A 162 -21.76 22.08 3.83
C VAL A 162 -21.70 23.60 4.10
N GLN A 163 -21.76 23.99 5.37
CA GLN A 163 -21.69 25.40 5.79
C GLN A 163 -20.34 26.02 5.46
N GLU A 164 -19.23 25.31 5.71
CA GLU A 164 -17.88 25.76 5.36
C GLU A 164 -17.72 25.91 3.84
N LYS A 165 -18.27 24.97 3.05
CA LYS A 165 -18.29 25.08 1.59
C LYS A 165 -19.10 26.30 1.13
N MET A 166 -20.29 26.53 1.68
CA MET A 166 -21.11 27.69 1.35
C MET A 166 -20.38 28.99 1.68
N ALA A 167 -19.78 29.09 2.87
CA ALA A 167 -19.00 30.27 3.28
C ALA A 167 -17.78 30.50 2.38
N SER A 168 -17.05 29.43 2.02
CA SER A 168 -15.93 29.49 1.08
C SER A 168 -16.38 29.99 -0.30
N THR A 169 -17.48 29.47 -0.84
CA THR A 169 -18.04 29.92 -2.12
C THR A 169 -18.47 31.39 -2.07
N LEU A 170 -19.11 31.81 -0.98
CA LEU A 170 -19.57 33.18 -0.79
C LEU A 170 -18.41 34.17 -0.64
N ARG A 171 -17.33 33.78 0.06
CA ARG A 171 -16.07 34.54 0.12
C ARG A 171 -15.43 34.70 -1.26
N LYS A 172 -15.36 33.63 -2.05
CA LYS A 172 -14.83 33.68 -3.43
C LYS A 172 -15.66 34.59 -4.33
N ARG A 173 -16.99 34.56 -4.20
CA ARG A 173 -17.90 35.46 -4.93
C ARG A 173 -17.64 36.92 -4.57
N LYS A 174 -17.62 37.26 -3.27
CA LYS A 174 -17.34 38.63 -2.80
C LYS A 174 -15.96 39.14 -3.25
N ALA A 175 -14.94 38.29 -3.22
CA ALA A 175 -13.60 38.65 -3.70
C ALA A 175 -13.59 38.92 -5.23
N LYS A 176 -14.39 38.18 -6.01
CA LYS A 176 -14.53 38.40 -7.44
C LYS A 176 -15.28 39.70 -7.76
N GLU A 177 -16.34 40.00 -7.01
CA GLU A 177 -17.10 41.25 -7.12
C GLU A 177 -16.18 42.45 -6.78
N ALA A 178 -15.44 42.40 -5.68
CA ALA A 178 -14.47 43.44 -5.30
C ALA A 178 -13.35 43.65 -6.33
N ASN A 179 -12.84 42.57 -6.94
CA ASN A 179 -11.83 42.68 -8.01
C ASN A 179 -12.41 43.24 -9.32
N ALA A 180 -13.72 43.07 -9.58
CA ALA A 180 -14.37 43.64 -10.75
C ALA A 180 -14.67 45.14 -10.57
N GLU A 181 -14.96 45.57 -9.34
CA GLU A 181 -15.17 46.98 -8.99
C GLU A 181 -13.85 47.78 -8.90
N GLY A 182 -12.71 47.09 -8.71
CA GLY A 182 -11.38 47.70 -8.59
C GLY A 182 -10.59 47.88 -9.89
N ASN A 183 -11.20 47.64 -11.06
CA ASN A 183 -10.53 47.79 -12.36
C ASN A 183 -11.25 48.87 -13.20
N PRO A 184 -10.72 50.11 -13.28
CA PRO A 184 -11.29 51.18 -14.10
C PRO A 184 -11.15 50.92 -15.61
#